data_AF-A0A938AW03-F1
#
_entry.id   AF-A0A938AW03-F1
#
_cell.length_a   1.000
_cell.length_b   1.000
_cell.length_c   1.000
_cell.angle_alpha   90.00
_cell.angle_beta   90.00
_cell.angle_gamma   90.00
#
_symmetry.space_group_name_H-M   'P 1'
#
loop_
_entity.id
_entity.type
_entity.pdbx_description
1 polymer ?
#
loop_
_entity_poly.entity_id
_entity_poly.type
_entity_poly.pdbx_seq_one_letter_code
_entity_poly.pdbx_strand_id
1 'polypeptide(L)'
;ISATCVRVPVFIGHSEAVNVEFTDPMTADEARRILARAPGIKVLDDPSVSLYPIPWLAAGTDDVFIGRIRADASHPRGLVMWVVADNVRKGAALNAVQIAEESIRRNWVKPKS
;
A
#
# COMPACT_ATOMS: atom_id res chain seq x y z
N ILE A 1 0.71 -7.20 15.41
CA ILE A 1 0.55 -5.87 14.75
C ILE A 1 0.36 -4.85 15.86
N SER A 2 1.15 -3.77 15.84
CA SER A 2 1.00 -2.60 16.72
C SER A 2 0.88 -1.36 15.85
N ALA A 3 0.06 -0.38 16.22
CA ALA A 3 -0.21 0.80 15.39
C ALA A 3 -0.38 2.07 16.24
N THR A 4 0.05 3.19 15.67
CA THR A 4 -0.25 4.53 16.18
C THR A 4 -0.93 5.31 15.07
N CYS A 5 -2.17 5.72 15.30
CA CYS A 5 -2.98 6.42 14.29
C CYS A 5 -3.04 7.92 14.62
N VAL A 6 -2.54 8.75 13.71
CA VAL A 6 -2.48 10.21 13.88
C VAL A 6 -3.26 10.89 12.76
N ARG A 7 -4.04 11.92 13.12
CA ARG A 7 -4.71 12.79 12.14
C ARG A 7 -3.82 14.00 11.86
N VAL A 8 -3.67 14.31 10.58
CA VAL A 8 -2.94 15.50 10.07
C VAL A 8 -3.84 16.28 9.12
N PRO A 9 -3.58 17.57 8.83
CA PRO A 9 -4.42 18.39 7.96
C PRO A 9 -4.24 18.04 6.47
N VAL A 10 -4.58 16.81 6.10
CA VAL A 10 -4.60 16.27 4.73
C VAL A 10 -6.03 15.81 4.44
N PHE A 11 -6.62 16.35 3.37
CA PHE A 11 -8.02 16.05 3.01
C PHE A 11 -8.23 14.60 2.55
N ILE A 12 -7.41 14.12 1.60
CA ILE A 12 -7.47 12.78 1.01
C ILE A 12 -6.05 12.27 0.83
N GLY A 13 -5.86 10.97 1.05
CA GLY A 13 -4.57 10.30 0.93
C GLY A 13 -4.03 9.93 2.30
N HIS A 14 -4.40 8.75 2.81
CA HIS A 14 -3.76 8.22 4.01
C HIS A 14 -2.34 7.80 3.69
N SER A 15 -1.45 8.01 4.66
CA SER A 15 -0.04 7.67 4.53
C SER A 15 0.43 6.93 5.76
N GLU A 16 1.22 5.89 5.55
CA GLU A 16 1.63 4.96 6.59
C GLU A 16 3.14 4.73 6.51
N ALA A 17 3.81 5.00 7.63
CA ALA A 17 5.16 4.51 7.88
C ALA A 17 5.03 3.08 8.41
N VAL A 18 5.53 2.12 7.66
CA VAL A 18 5.34 0.70 7.95
C VAL A 18 6.71 0.06 8.19
N ASN A 19 6.85 -0.59 9.35
CA ASN A 19 7.97 -1.46 9.68
C ASN A 19 7.46 -2.90 9.71
N VAL A 20 8.15 -3.81 9.01
CA VAL A 20 7.84 -5.23 8.98
C VAL A 20 9.08 -6.06 9.26
N GLU A 21 8.91 -7.20 9.92
CA GLU A 21 9.97 -8.19 10.16
C GLU A 21 9.58 -9.49 9.46
N PHE A 22 10.57 -10.12 8.81
CA PHE A 22 10.38 -11.36 8.07
C PHE A 22 11.03 -12.55 8.78
N THR A 23 10.53 -13.76 8.49
CA THR A 23 11.14 -15.00 8.96
C THR A 23 12.56 -15.17 8.40
N ASP A 24 12.73 -14.84 7.11
CA ASP A 24 13.99 -14.86 6.38
C ASP A 24 14.37 -13.45 5.91
N PRO A 25 15.67 -13.14 5.70
CA PRO A 25 16.09 -11.82 5.23
C PRO A 25 15.39 -11.42 3.92
N MET A 26 14.85 -10.20 3.88
CA MET A 26 14.21 -9.60 2.70
C MET A 26 15.02 -8.38 2.28
N THR A 27 15.55 -8.37 1.06
CA THR A 27 16.27 -7.19 0.54
C THR A 27 15.30 -6.13 0.02
N ALA A 28 15.70 -4.86 0.09
CA ALA A 28 14.89 -3.77 -0.44
C ALA A 28 14.62 -3.92 -1.96
N ASP A 29 15.61 -4.39 -2.73
CA ASP A 29 15.46 -4.61 -4.18
C ASP A 29 14.52 -5.78 -4.50
N GLU A 30 14.56 -6.84 -3.71
CA GLU A 30 13.60 -7.93 -3.84
C GLU A 30 12.19 -7.46 -3.50
N ALA A 31 12.01 -6.73 -2.40
CA ALA A 31 10.73 -6.15 -2.03
C ALA A 31 10.18 -5.24 -3.14
N ARG A 32 11.01 -4.34 -3.72
CA ARG A 32 10.63 -3.51 -4.88
C ARG A 32 10.14 -4.36 -6.05
N ARG A 33 10.88 -5.42 -6.42
CA ARG A 33 10.50 -6.29 -7.55
C ARG A 33 9.18 -7.03 -7.31
N ILE A 34 8.95 -7.52 -6.09
CA ILE A 34 7.71 -8.21 -5.73
C ILE A 34 6.54 -7.22 -5.75
N LEU A 35 6.68 -6.08 -5.08
CA LEU A 35 5.64 -5.06 -4.99
C LEU A 35 5.29 -4.46 -6.36
N ALA A 36 6.28 -4.23 -7.23
CA ALA A 36 6.04 -3.72 -8.58
C ALA A 36 5.25 -4.68 -9.49
N ARG A 37 5.16 -5.97 -9.14
CA ARG A 37 4.37 -6.98 -9.86
C ARG A 37 2.99 -7.21 -9.25
N ALA A 38 2.75 -6.69 -8.05
CA ALA A 38 1.50 -6.90 -7.35
C ALA A 38 0.37 -6.05 -8.00
N PRO A 39 -0.78 -6.63 -8.33
CA PRO A 39 -1.90 -5.89 -8.90
C PRO A 39 -2.35 -4.73 -8.00
N GLY A 40 -2.51 -3.54 -8.59
CA GLY A 40 -2.95 -2.33 -7.88
C GLY A 40 -1.86 -1.66 -7.01
N ILE A 41 -0.61 -2.11 -7.10
CA ILE A 41 0.54 -1.45 -6.46
C ILE A 41 1.36 -0.69 -7.51
N LYS A 42 1.75 0.54 -7.18
CA LYS A 42 2.73 1.33 -7.93
C LYS A 42 3.92 1.68 -7.04
N VAL A 43 5.11 1.24 -7.45
CA VAL A 43 6.35 1.58 -6.73
C VAL A 43 6.86 2.93 -7.22
N LEU A 44 6.90 3.91 -6.32
CA LEU A 44 7.54 5.21 -6.52
C LEU A 44 8.72 5.28 -5.55
N ASP A 45 9.90 4.85 -5.98
CA ASP A 45 11.04 4.74 -5.06
C ASP A 45 12.36 5.09 -5.72
N ASP A 46 12.51 6.36 -6.09
CA ASP A 46 13.80 6.93 -6.51
C ASP A 46 14.07 8.23 -5.72
N PRO A 47 14.69 8.11 -4.52
CA PRO A 47 15.03 9.26 -3.70
C PRO A 47 16.02 10.23 -4.37
N SER A 48 16.79 9.81 -5.38
CA SER A 48 17.77 10.67 -6.05
C SER A 48 17.12 11.82 -6.83
N VAL A 49 15.88 11.61 -7.27
CA VAL A 49 15.05 12.60 -7.98
C VAL A 49 13.81 12.99 -7.18
N SER A 50 13.80 12.75 -5.86
CA SER A 50 12.65 13.00 -4.97
C SER A 50 11.35 12.29 -5.38
N LEU A 51 11.46 11.12 -6.01
CA LEU A 51 10.30 10.31 -6.38
C LEU A 51 9.93 9.36 -5.24
N TYR A 52 8.88 9.72 -4.51
CA TYR A 52 8.28 8.89 -3.47
C TYR A 52 6.78 9.20 -3.30
N PRO A 53 5.99 8.30 -2.68
CA PRO A 53 4.57 8.50 -2.53
C PRO A 53 4.23 9.71 -1.67
N ILE A 54 3.22 10.46 -2.10
CA ILE A 54 2.75 11.67 -1.43
C ILE A 54 1.21 11.76 -1.55
N PRO A 55 0.49 12.25 -0.52
CA PRO A 55 -0.97 12.20 -0.48
C PRO A 55 -1.67 12.80 -1.70
N TRP A 56 -1.21 13.97 -2.15
CA TRP A 56 -1.86 14.69 -3.26
C TRP A 56 -1.72 13.96 -4.60
N LEU A 57 -0.68 13.15 -4.79
CA LEU A 57 -0.50 12.32 -5.98
C LEU A 57 -1.45 11.11 -5.96
N ALA A 58 -1.76 10.59 -4.77
CA ALA A 58 -2.62 9.43 -4.62
C ALA A 58 -4.12 9.77 -4.70
N ALA A 59 -4.51 10.99 -4.29
CA ALA A 59 -5.90 11.42 -4.30
C ALA A 59 -6.53 11.30 -5.70
N GLY A 60 -7.71 10.69 -5.77
CA GLY A 60 -8.44 10.45 -7.01
C GLY A 60 -7.94 9.28 -7.85
N THR A 61 -6.95 8.53 -7.38
CA THR A 61 -6.42 7.33 -8.06
C THR A 61 -6.87 6.04 -7.37
N ASP A 62 -6.72 4.93 -8.08
CA ASP A 62 -7.16 3.60 -7.64
C ASP A 62 -6.00 2.74 -7.10
N ASP A 63 -4.76 3.19 -7.33
CA ASP A 63 -3.54 2.48 -6.96
C ASP A 63 -3.12 2.74 -5.50
N VAL A 64 -2.39 1.77 -4.94
CA VAL A 64 -1.61 1.94 -3.71
C VAL A 64 -0.17 2.26 -4.10
N PHE A 65 0.34 3.40 -3.64
CA PHE A 65 1.71 3.82 -3.91
C PHE A 65 2.63 3.42 -2.78
N ILE A 66 3.77 2.83 -3.11
CA ILE A 66 4.76 2.39 -2.13
C ILE A 66 6.14 2.92 -2.51
N GLY A 67 6.89 3.38 -1.52
CA GLY A 67 8.26 3.82 -1.71
C GLY A 67 9.03 3.91 -0.41
N ARG A 68 10.19 4.55 -0.45
CA ARG A 68 11.13 4.68 0.68
C ARG A 68 11.52 3.31 1.25
N ILE A 69 11.57 2.29 0.40
CA ILE A 69 11.79 0.91 0.77
C ILE A 69 13.27 0.73 1.13
N ARG A 70 13.57 0.30 2.34
CA ARG A 70 14.95 0.09 2.81
C ARG A 70 15.00 -0.92 3.95
N ALA A 71 16.16 -1.50 4.17
CA ALA A 71 16.40 -2.32 5.35
C ALA A 71 16.19 -1.48 6.62
N ASP A 72 15.62 -2.10 7.65
CA ASP A 72 15.54 -1.50 8.97
C ASP A 72 16.95 -1.47 9.60
N ALA A 73 17.34 -0.34 10.15
CA ALA A 73 18.63 -0.20 10.84
C ALA A 73 18.64 -0.90 12.22
N SER A 74 17.46 -1.18 12.77
CA SER A 74 17.28 -1.76 14.11
C SER A 74 17.12 -3.28 14.12
N HIS A 75 16.79 -3.91 12.98
CA HIS A 75 16.55 -5.35 12.90
C HIS A 75 17.10 -5.95 11.59
N PRO A 76 17.93 -7.02 11.64
CA PRO A 76 18.59 -7.56 10.44
C PRO A 76 17.63 -8.20 9.41
N ARG A 77 16.41 -8.53 9.82
CA ARG A 77 15.33 -9.02 8.95
C ARG A 77 14.18 -8.02 8.81
N GLY A 78 14.43 -6.77 9.19
CA GLY A 78 13.45 -5.71 9.16
C GLY A 78 13.48 -4.97 7.83
N LEU A 79 12.32 -4.53 7.37
CA LEU A 79 12.15 -3.65 6.22
C LEU A 79 11.22 -2.52 6.62
N VAL A 80 11.54 -1.32 6.14
CA VAL A 80 10.72 -0.14 6.35
C VAL A 80 10.28 0.44 5.02
N MET A 81 9.05 0.93 4.95
CA MET A 81 8.46 1.50 3.74
C MET A 81 7.45 2.60 4.05
N TRP A 82 7.11 3.35 3.02
CA TRP A 82 6.10 4.41 3.05
C TRP A 82 4.99 4.06 2.07
N VAL A 83 3.76 3.96 2.57
CA VAL A 83 2.58 3.56 1.80
C VAL A 83 1.60 4.70 1.75
N VAL A 84 1.05 5.01 0.57
CA VAL A 84 0.05 6.08 0.39
C VAL A 84 -1.05 5.62 -0.56
N ALA A 85 -2.31 5.86 -0.20
CA ALA A 85 -3.46 5.57 -1.04
C ALA A 85 -4.63 6.52 -0.77
N ASP A 86 -5.50 6.71 -1.76
CA ASP A 86 -6.77 7.39 -1.57
C ASP A 86 -7.67 6.56 -0.61
N ASN A 87 -7.92 7.12 0.56
CA ASN A 87 -8.69 6.47 1.63
C ASN A 87 -10.20 6.39 1.35
N VAL A 88 -10.73 7.20 0.44
CA VAL A 88 -12.15 7.16 0.04
C VAL A 88 -12.35 6.15 -1.10
N ARG A 89 -11.38 6.02 -1.99
CA ARG A 89 -11.39 5.03 -3.08
C ARG A 89 -10.86 3.68 -2.62
N LYS A 90 -9.56 3.43 -2.76
CA LYS A 90 -8.95 2.14 -2.45
C LYS A 90 -9.12 1.77 -0.97
N GLY A 91 -9.18 2.76 -0.08
CA GLY A 91 -9.50 2.55 1.34
C GLY A 91 -10.97 2.25 1.65
N ALA A 92 -11.91 2.49 0.73
CA ALA A 92 -13.34 2.26 0.96
C ALA A 92 -14.11 1.85 -0.31
N ALA A 93 -14.54 2.81 -1.13
CA ALA A 93 -15.53 2.58 -2.18
C ALA A 93 -15.05 1.62 -3.28
N LEU A 94 -13.83 1.82 -3.79
CA LEU A 94 -13.27 0.98 -4.85
C LEU A 94 -13.07 -0.45 -4.34
N ASN A 95 -12.58 -0.61 -3.11
CA ASN A 95 -12.36 -1.93 -2.54
C ASN A 95 -13.68 -2.71 -2.38
N ALA A 96 -14.77 -2.03 -1.98
CA ALA A 96 -16.09 -2.63 -1.91
C ALA A 96 -16.58 -3.11 -3.30
N VAL A 97 -16.40 -2.29 -4.33
CA VAL A 97 -16.74 -2.67 -5.72
C VAL A 97 -15.90 -3.85 -6.20
N GLN A 98 -14.59 -3.83 -5.98
CA GLN A 98 -13.68 -4.92 -6.36
C GLN A 98 -14.05 -6.25 -5.67
N ILE A 99 -14.45 -6.22 -4.39
CA ILE A 99 -14.95 -7.40 -3.68
C ILE A 99 -16.25 -7.91 -4.31
N ALA A 100 -17.16 -7.02 -4.68
CA ALA A 100 -18.41 -7.40 -5.35
C ALA A 100 -18.13 -8.03 -6.74
N GLU A 101 -17.26 -7.43 -7.53
CA GLU A 101 -16.82 -7.96 -8.83
C GLU A 101 -16.16 -9.33 -8.69
N GLU A 102 -15.27 -9.50 -7.71
CA GLU A 102 -14.66 -10.79 -7.37
C GLU A 102 -15.71 -11.83 -7.00
N SER A 103 -16.68 -11.45 -6.18
CA SER A 103 -17.75 -12.34 -5.73
C SER A 103 -18.63 -12.79 -6.89
N ILE A 104 -18.95 -11.90 -7.84
CA ILE A 104 -19.68 -12.24 -9.06
C ILE A 104 -18.86 -13.19 -9.92
N ARG A 105 -17.59 -12.88 -10.16
CA ARG A 105 -16.68 -13.72 -10.96
C ARG A 105 -16.48 -15.12 -10.38
N ARG A 106 -16.53 -15.26 -9.05
CA ARG A 106 -16.51 -16.55 -8.35
C ARG A 106 -17.88 -17.21 -8.20
N ASN A 107 -18.94 -16.59 -8.71
CA ASN A 107 -20.32 -17.06 -8.59
C ASN A 107 -20.79 -17.23 -7.13
N TRP A 108 -20.38 -16.32 -6.25
CA TRP A 108 -20.72 -16.28 -4.83
C TRP A 108 -21.96 -15.44 -4.53
N VAL A 109 -22.33 -14.53 -5.45
CA VAL A 109 -23.55 -13.73 -5.32
C VAL A 109 -24.73 -14.56 -5.80
N LYS A 110 -25.58 -14.98 -4.86
CA LYS A 110 -26.81 -15.74 -5.14
C LYS A 110 -28.01 -15.00 -4.54
N PRO A 111 -29.21 -15.13 -5.14
CA PRO A 111 -30.43 -14.64 -4.52
C PRO A 111 -30.61 -15.27 -3.14
N LYS A 112 -31.04 -14.49 -2.15
CA LYS A 112 -31.58 -15.05 -0.91
C LYS A 112 -32.94 -15.65 -1.24
N SER A 113 -33.05 -16.98 -1.19
CA SER A 113 -34.31 -17.72 -1.20
C SER A 113 -35.14 -17.40 0.04
#